data_AF-A0A4V2XXI4-F1
#
_entry.id   AF-A0A4V2XXI4-F1
#
_cell.length_a   1.000
_cell.length_b   1.000
_cell.length_c   1.000
_cell.angle_alpha   90.00
_cell.angle_beta   90.00
_cell.angle_gamma   90.00
#
_symmetry.space_group_name_H-M   'P 1'
#
loop_
_entity.id
_entity.type
_entity.pdbx_description
1 polymer ?
#
loop_
_entity_poly.entity_id
_entity_poly.type
_entity_poly.pdbx_seq_one_letter_code
_entity_poly.pdbx_strand_id
1 'polypeptide(L)'
;MQTWDVMRQDDLGNTFHVAAHDSRVSALAQILVLESDVPHGPAYRVEGPPGPAVRTNRDLYLVFLHLGQEARAASWSLSAFLRALWKVSAPLAARPRLEPDDVAAMFSAASTTPPAAFDPAWSAKDLSLPGAEPDGYADWERVLLSQIADLEDFLTAPPGPQAR
;
A
#
# COMPACT_ATOMS: atom_id res chain seq x y z
N MET A 1 -12.52 -25.23 4.47
CA MET A 1 -11.65 -24.07 4.18
C MET A 1 -12.44 -22.84 4.61
N GLN A 2 -11.88 -21.99 5.47
CA GLN A 2 -12.55 -20.73 5.81
C GLN A 2 -12.19 -19.70 4.73
N THR A 3 -13.19 -18.99 4.21
CA THR A 3 -13.03 -17.98 3.15
C THR A 3 -13.29 -16.59 3.71
N TRP A 4 -12.65 -15.59 3.10
CA TRP A 4 -12.89 -14.17 3.33
C TRP A 4 -13.44 -13.56 2.05
N ASP A 5 -14.65 -13.03 2.13
CA ASP A 5 -15.39 -12.49 1.01
C ASP A 5 -15.26 -10.96 0.97
N VAL A 6 -14.94 -10.43 -0.21
CA VAL A 6 -15.02 -9.00 -0.48
C VAL A 6 -16.44 -8.69 -0.94
N MET A 7 -17.12 -7.85 -0.18
CA MET A 7 -18.47 -7.41 -0.45
C MET A 7 -18.45 -5.93 -0.86
N ARG A 8 -19.28 -5.57 -1.84
CA ARG A 8 -19.51 -4.19 -2.27
C ARG A 8 -20.93 -3.79 -1.87
N GLN A 9 -21.09 -2.62 -1.26
CA GLN A 9 -22.39 -2.00 -1.05
C GLN A 9 -22.58 -0.84 -2.03
N ASP A 10 -23.72 -0.81 -2.73
CA ASP A 10 -24.10 0.33 -3.57
C ASP A 10 -24.82 1.43 -2.77
N ASP A 11 -25.10 2.56 -3.42
CA ASP A 11 -25.77 3.72 -2.80
C ASP A 11 -27.22 3.44 -2.37
N LEU A 12 -27.82 2.36 -2.89
CA LEU A 12 -29.15 1.88 -2.53
C LEU A 12 -29.11 0.87 -1.37
N GLY A 13 -27.92 0.56 -0.86
CA GLY A 13 -27.71 -0.37 0.24
C GLY A 13 -27.65 -1.84 -0.17
N ASN A 14 -27.75 -2.18 -1.46
CA ASN A 14 -27.64 -3.55 -1.94
C ASN A 14 -26.20 -4.04 -1.79
N THR A 15 -26.06 -5.28 -1.32
CA THR A 15 -24.75 -5.90 -1.12
C THR A 15 -24.48 -6.95 -2.20
N PHE A 16 -23.33 -6.87 -2.83
CA PHE A 16 -22.88 -7.78 -3.88
C PHE A 16 -21.58 -8.46 -3.47
N HIS A 17 -21.50 -9.77 -3.70
CA HIS A 17 -20.25 -10.52 -3.58
C HIS A 17 -19.32 -10.17 -4.75
N VAL A 18 -18.08 -9.79 -4.46
CA VAL A 18 -17.08 -9.40 -5.45
C VAL A 18 -16.10 -10.54 -5.70
N ALA A 19 -15.55 -11.12 -4.63
CA ALA A 19 -14.58 -12.21 -4.71
C ALA A 19 -14.42 -12.91 -3.34
N ALA A 20 -13.91 -14.13 -3.36
CA ALA A 20 -13.53 -14.90 -2.18
C ALA A 20 -12.01 -15.10 -2.12
N HIS A 21 -11.44 -15.08 -0.92
CA HIS A 21 -10.02 -15.22 -0.64
C HIS A 21 -9.74 -16.23 0.46
N ASP A 22 -8.56 -16.83 0.41
CA ASP A 22 -8.10 -17.77 1.42
C ASP A 22 -7.55 -17.08 2.68
N SER A 23 -7.36 -15.75 2.64
CA SER A 23 -6.89 -14.98 3.78
C SER A 23 -7.54 -13.60 3.86
N ARG A 24 -7.66 -13.08 5.10
CA ARG A 24 -8.13 -11.72 5.37
C ARG A 24 -7.25 -10.65 4.73
N VAL A 25 -5.93 -10.85 4.75
CA VAL A 25 -4.95 -9.91 4.15
C VAL A 25 -5.17 -9.78 2.65
N SER A 26 -5.39 -10.91 1.95
CA SER A 26 -5.67 -10.90 0.51
C SER A 26 -6.99 -10.20 0.18
N ALA A 27 -8.04 -10.42 0.98
CA ALA A 27 -9.31 -9.73 0.82
C ALA A 27 -9.19 -8.21 1.04
N LEU A 28 -8.49 -7.78 2.10
CA LEU A 28 -8.22 -6.37 2.36
C LEU A 28 -7.34 -5.75 1.28
N ALA A 29 -6.33 -6.47 0.79
CA ALA A 29 -5.47 -6.01 -0.30
C ALA A 29 -6.30 -5.72 -1.56
N GLN A 30 -7.25 -6.61 -1.91
CA GLN A 30 -8.14 -6.36 -3.04
C GLN A 30 -8.98 -5.09 -2.86
N ILE A 31 -9.50 -4.84 -1.65
CA ILE A 31 -10.24 -3.59 -1.37
C ILE A 31 -9.34 -2.37 -1.62
N LEU A 32 -8.10 -2.37 -1.13
CA LEU A 32 -7.17 -1.26 -1.37
C LEU A 32 -6.89 -1.02 -2.85
N VAL A 33 -6.75 -2.09 -3.64
CA VAL A 33 -6.61 -1.97 -5.10
C VAL A 33 -7.84 -1.30 -5.72
N LEU A 34 -9.04 -1.80 -5.38
CA LEU A 34 -10.31 -1.29 -5.93
C LEU A 34 -10.57 0.17 -5.55
N GLU A 35 -10.25 0.56 -4.32
CA GLU A 35 -10.47 1.92 -3.81
C GLU A 35 -9.39 2.91 -4.31
N SER A 36 -8.18 2.44 -4.61
CA SER A 36 -7.09 3.31 -5.10
C SER A 36 -7.34 3.94 -6.47
N ASP A 37 -8.23 3.36 -7.27
CA ASP A 37 -8.58 3.87 -8.61
C ASP A 37 -9.84 4.76 -8.62
N VAL A 38 -10.56 4.88 -7.49
CA VAL A 38 -11.87 5.56 -7.45
C VAL A 38 -11.96 6.55 -6.27
N PRO A 39 -11.90 7.87 -6.52
CA PRO A 39 -11.91 8.91 -5.47
C PRO A 39 -13.18 8.94 -4.60
N HIS A 40 -14.29 8.38 -5.08
CA HIS A 40 -15.59 8.33 -4.38
C HIS A 40 -16.22 6.94 -4.58
N GLY A 41 -15.45 5.90 -4.26
CA GLY A 41 -15.83 4.52 -4.49
C GLY A 41 -16.97 4.04 -3.57
N PRO A 42 -17.74 3.03 -4.02
CA PRO A 42 -18.71 2.33 -3.18
C PRO A 42 -18.03 1.73 -1.94
N ALA A 43 -18.77 1.58 -0.84
CA ALA A 43 -18.22 1.02 0.39
C ALA A 43 -17.93 -0.48 0.21
N TYR A 44 -16.65 -0.86 0.18
CA TYR A 44 -16.24 -2.26 0.22
C TYR A 44 -16.04 -2.71 1.67
N ARG A 45 -16.30 -3.99 1.95
CA ARG A 45 -16.03 -4.60 3.26
C ARG A 45 -15.61 -6.05 3.11
N VAL A 46 -14.85 -6.55 4.09
CA VAL A 46 -14.49 -7.97 4.20
C VAL A 46 -15.45 -8.68 5.15
N GLU A 47 -16.04 -9.79 4.70
CA GLU A 47 -16.82 -10.71 5.53
C GLU A 47 -16.07 -12.03 5.67
N GLY A 48 -16.00 -12.60 6.87
CA GLY A 48 -15.26 -13.84 7.10
C GLY A 48 -15.10 -14.16 8.59
N PRO A 49 -14.28 -15.17 8.92
CA PRO A 49 -13.99 -15.55 10.31
C PRO A 49 -13.52 -14.38 11.18
N PRO A 50 -13.86 -14.39 12.48
CA PRO A 50 -13.48 -13.32 13.39
C PRO A 50 -11.98 -13.35 13.73
N GLY A 51 -11.42 -12.16 13.93
CA GLY A 51 -10.05 -11.95 14.39
C GLY A 51 -9.05 -11.57 13.28
N PRO A 52 -7.92 -10.97 13.66
CA PRO A 52 -6.88 -10.57 12.72
C PRO A 52 -6.06 -11.78 12.26
N ALA A 53 -5.59 -11.72 11.01
CA ALA A 53 -4.66 -12.71 10.46
C ALA A 53 -3.23 -12.47 10.96
N VAL A 54 -2.85 -11.20 11.13
CA VAL A 54 -1.56 -10.72 11.63
C VAL A 54 -1.76 -10.18 13.04
N ARG A 55 -1.20 -10.85 14.05
CA ARG A 55 -1.40 -10.49 15.46
C ARG A 55 -0.20 -9.80 16.08
N THR A 56 0.99 -10.03 15.51
CA THR A 56 2.25 -9.59 16.08
C THR A 56 3.16 -8.98 15.02
N ASN A 57 4.15 -8.20 15.47
CA ASN A 57 5.22 -7.69 14.60
C ASN A 57 5.99 -8.81 13.88
N ARG A 58 6.10 -9.99 14.52
CA ARG A 58 6.72 -11.17 13.91
C ARG A 58 5.90 -11.67 12.73
N ASP A 59 4.58 -11.71 12.86
CA ASP A 59 3.69 -12.14 11.78
C ASP A 59 3.80 -11.16 10.59
N LEU A 60 3.80 -9.85 10.88
CA LEU A 60 3.97 -8.82 9.86
C LEU A 60 5.32 -8.92 9.15
N TYR A 61 6.39 -9.18 9.90
CA TYR A 61 7.72 -9.42 9.33
C TYR A 61 7.75 -10.63 8.39
N LEU A 62 7.07 -11.73 8.75
CA LEU A 62 6.99 -12.92 7.89
C LEU A 62 6.23 -12.64 6.60
N VAL A 63 5.17 -11.82 6.65
CA VAL A 63 4.47 -11.35 5.43
C VAL A 63 5.44 -10.58 4.53
N PHE A 64 6.16 -9.60 5.07
CA PHE A 64 7.11 -8.81 4.28
C PHE A 64 8.26 -9.64 3.71
N LEU A 65 8.76 -10.61 4.47
CA LEU A 65 9.77 -11.54 4.00
C LEU A 65 9.27 -12.33 2.79
N HIS A 66 8.02 -12.83 2.84
CA HIS A 66 7.41 -13.56 1.74
C HIS A 66 7.22 -12.67 0.50
N LEU A 67 6.62 -11.49 0.67
CA LEU A 67 6.43 -10.52 -0.42
C LEU A 67 7.76 -10.09 -1.06
N GLY A 68 8.82 -9.93 -0.26
CA GLY A 68 10.15 -9.59 -0.77
C GLY A 68 10.75 -10.68 -1.67
N GLN A 69 10.46 -11.96 -1.40
CA GLN A 69 10.88 -13.06 -2.28
C GLN A 69 10.12 -13.03 -3.62
N GLU A 70 8.82 -12.76 -3.58
CA GLU A 70 7.97 -12.67 -4.78
C GLU A 70 8.32 -11.46 -5.65
N ALA A 71 8.50 -10.28 -5.05
CA ALA A 71 8.84 -9.06 -5.77
C ALA A 71 10.20 -9.17 -6.48
N ARG A 72 11.18 -9.85 -5.87
CA ARG A 72 12.46 -10.14 -6.50
C ARG A 72 12.30 -11.04 -7.72
N ALA A 73 11.40 -12.02 -7.67
CA ALA A 73 11.09 -12.88 -8.81
C ALA A 73 10.40 -12.09 -9.95
N ALA A 74 9.58 -11.09 -9.61
CA ALA A 74 8.87 -10.23 -10.56
C ALA A 74 9.71 -9.09 -11.15
N SER A 75 10.98 -8.93 -10.74
CA SER A 75 11.91 -7.88 -11.23
C SER A 75 11.40 -6.44 -11.10
N TRP A 76 10.62 -6.14 -10.06
CA TRP A 76 10.19 -4.76 -9.80
C TRP A 76 11.36 -3.90 -9.31
N SER A 77 11.49 -2.69 -9.84
CA SER A 77 12.38 -1.69 -9.23
C SER A 77 11.79 -1.20 -7.91
N LEU A 78 12.65 -0.79 -6.98
CA LEU A 78 12.19 -0.19 -5.72
C LEU A 78 11.29 1.04 -5.97
N SER A 79 11.65 1.90 -6.92
CA SER A 79 10.81 3.06 -7.32
C SER A 79 9.43 2.63 -7.82
N ALA A 80 9.33 1.57 -8.62
CA ALA A 80 8.02 1.04 -9.04
C ALA A 80 7.20 0.56 -7.84
N PHE A 81 7.82 -0.21 -6.94
CA PHE A 81 7.13 -0.69 -5.74
C PHE A 81 6.64 0.46 -4.86
N LEU A 82 7.46 1.48 -4.59
CA LEU A 82 7.08 2.62 -3.76
C LEU A 82 5.95 3.45 -4.39
N ARG A 83 5.94 3.63 -5.72
CA ARG A 83 4.82 4.30 -6.42
C ARG A 83 3.52 3.49 -6.38
N ALA A 84 3.61 2.16 -6.46
CA ALA A 84 2.45 1.30 -6.26
C ALA A 84 1.94 1.39 -4.81
N LEU A 85 2.86 1.37 -3.83
CA LEU A 85 2.56 1.51 -2.41
C LEU A 85 1.87 2.84 -2.09
N TRP A 86 2.39 3.95 -2.62
CA TRP A 86 1.78 5.27 -2.50
C TRP A 86 0.34 5.25 -3.02
N LYS A 87 0.13 4.72 -4.23
CA LYS A 87 -1.21 4.62 -4.84
C LYS A 87 -2.20 3.84 -3.96
N VAL A 88 -1.84 2.63 -3.53
CA VAL A 88 -2.77 1.75 -2.77
C VAL A 88 -2.97 2.19 -1.32
N SER A 89 -2.13 3.09 -0.81
CA SER A 89 -2.27 3.61 0.55
C SER A 89 -3.34 4.70 0.69
N ALA A 90 -3.73 5.36 -0.40
CA ALA A 90 -4.67 6.48 -0.39
C ALA A 90 -5.99 6.22 0.39
N PRO A 91 -6.63 5.03 0.28
CA PRO A 91 -7.85 4.73 1.04
C PRO A 91 -7.65 4.69 2.57
N LEU A 92 -6.40 4.58 3.03
CA LEU A 92 -6.05 4.55 4.45
C LEU A 92 -5.85 5.96 5.04
N ALA A 93 -5.83 7.01 4.22
CA ALA A 93 -5.50 8.37 4.65
C ALA A 93 -6.39 8.92 5.77
N ALA A 94 -7.68 8.54 5.77
CA ALA A 94 -8.65 8.98 6.77
C ALA A 94 -8.65 8.11 8.04
N ARG A 95 -7.86 7.03 8.08
CA ARG A 95 -7.84 6.11 9.22
C ARG A 95 -6.86 6.62 10.29
N PRO A 96 -7.32 6.89 11.53
CA PRO A 96 -6.46 7.41 12.58
C PRO A 96 -5.46 6.37 13.10
N ARG A 97 -5.76 5.08 12.90
CA ARG A 97 -4.91 3.94 13.29
C ARG A 97 -5.08 2.83 12.27
N LEU A 98 -3.99 2.12 12.02
CA LEU A 98 -3.96 0.94 11.17
C LEU A 98 -3.72 -0.29 12.03
N GLU A 99 -4.49 -1.34 11.75
CA GLU A 99 -4.21 -2.66 12.30
C GLU A 99 -3.06 -3.33 11.51
N PRO A 100 -2.34 -4.30 12.07
CA PRO A 100 -1.29 -5.01 11.35
C PRO A 100 -1.77 -5.65 10.03
N ASP A 101 -3.04 -6.09 9.97
CA ASP A 101 -3.68 -6.59 8.77
C ASP A 101 -3.78 -5.52 7.67
N ASP A 102 -4.07 -4.27 8.02
CA ASP A 102 -4.16 -3.17 7.05
C ASP A 102 -2.78 -2.89 6.44
N VAL A 103 -1.73 -2.91 7.28
CA VAL A 103 -0.35 -2.73 6.82
C VAL A 103 0.09 -3.90 5.92
N ALA A 104 -0.18 -5.14 6.34
CA ALA A 104 0.11 -6.32 5.52
C ALA A 104 -0.64 -6.27 4.17
N ALA A 105 -1.91 -5.87 4.18
CA ALA A 105 -2.74 -5.73 3.00
C ALA A 105 -2.22 -4.64 2.07
N MET A 106 -1.77 -3.50 2.60
CA MET A 106 -1.19 -2.41 1.81
C MET A 106 0.05 -2.87 1.02
N PHE A 107 0.96 -3.61 1.66
CA PHE A 107 2.14 -4.14 0.98
C PHE A 107 1.79 -5.24 -0.04
N SER A 108 0.81 -6.09 0.27
CA SER A 108 0.33 -7.12 -0.65
C SER A 108 -0.44 -6.54 -1.84
N ALA A 109 -1.18 -5.45 -1.66
CA ALA A 109 -1.83 -4.72 -2.74
C ALA A 109 -0.78 -4.06 -3.64
N ALA A 110 0.24 -3.43 -3.04
CA ALA A 110 1.32 -2.81 -3.76
C ALA A 110 2.08 -3.79 -4.66
N SER A 111 2.33 -5.03 -4.23
CA SER A 111 3.07 -6.03 -5.03
C SER A 111 2.35 -6.52 -6.29
N THR A 112 1.05 -6.23 -6.43
CA THR A 112 0.21 -6.67 -7.56
C THR A 112 -0.36 -5.51 -8.38
N THR A 113 -0.18 -4.27 -7.91
CA THR A 113 -0.78 -3.08 -8.51
C THR A 113 0.21 -2.40 -9.46
N PRO A 114 -0.17 -2.10 -10.73
CA PRO A 114 0.68 -1.31 -11.60
C PRO A 114 1.09 0.01 -10.94
N PRO A 115 2.39 0.39 -10.96
CA PRO A 115 2.85 1.59 -10.32
C PRO A 115 2.21 2.83 -10.93
N ALA A 116 1.83 3.80 -10.09
CA ALA A 116 1.44 5.12 -10.58
C ALA A 116 2.56 5.74 -11.43
N ALA A 117 2.23 6.53 -12.44
CA ALA A 117 3.22 7.30 -13.17
C ALA A 117 4.00 8.21 -12.21
N PHE A 118 5.30 8.40 -12.46
CA PHE A 118 6.08 9.38 -11.71
C PHE A 118 5.56 10.80 -12.01
N ASP A 119 5.33 11.60 -10.97
CA ASP A 119 4.96 13.01 -11.09
C ASP A 119 6.19 13.88 -10.76
N PRO A 120 6.73 14.66 -11.72
CA PRO A 120 7.85 15.57 -11.48
C PRO A 120 7.60 16.59 -10.35
N ALA A 121 6.34 16.89 -10.01
CA ALA A 121 6.03 17.75 -8.88
C ALA A 121 6.48 17.16 -7.53
N TRP A 122 6.68 15.84 -7.43
CA TRP A 122 7.18 15.20 -6.21
C TRP A 122 8.60 15.64 -5.87
N SER A 123 9.50 15.74 -6.84
CA SER A 123 10.88 16.22 -6.61
C SER A 123 10.96 17.71 -6.28
N ALA A 124 9.95 18.49 -6.66
CA ALA A 124 9.91 19.94 -6.40
C ALA A 124 9.20 20.31 -5.08
N LYS A 125 8.55 19.35 -4.42
CA LYS A 125 7.74 19.58 -3.22
C LYS A 125 8.62 19.68 -1.98
N ASP A 126 8.24 20.55 -1.04
CA ASP A 126 8.80 20.49 0.32
C ASP A 126 8.23 19.25 1.04
N LEU A 127 9.10 18.26 1.19
CA LEU A 127 8.81 16.98 1.83
C LEU A 127 9.44 16.88 3.23
N SER A 128 9.90 17.99 3.79
CA SER A 128 10.42 18.02 5.16
C SER A 128 9.33 17.64 6.16
N LEU A 129 9.74 16.88 7.18
CA LEU A 129 8.86 16.54 8.29
C LEU A 129 8.75 17.74 9.24
N PRO A 130 7.54 18.04 9.75
CA PRO A 130 7.35 19.13 10.71
C PRO A 130 7.96 18.84 12.08
N GLY A 131 8.28 17.57 12.38
CA GLY A 131 8.88 17.09 13.62
C GLY A 131 9.95 16.03 13.39
N ALA A 132 10.48 15.48 14.48
CA ALA A 132 11.54 14.47 14.44
C ALA A 132 11.07 13.09 13.97
N GLU A 133 9.78 12.79 14.17
CA GLU A 133 9.16 11.52 13.79
C GLU A 133 7.88 11.80 12.99
N PRO A 134 7.55 10.95 11.99
CA PRO A 134 6.31 11.07 11.25
C PRO A 134 5.09 10.88 12.16
N ASP A 135 4.11 11.79 12.08
CA ASP A 135 2.81 11.66 12.74
C ASP A 135 1.66 11.57 11.73
N GLY A 136 1.04 10.39 11.66
CA GLY A 136 -0.09 10.11 10.78
C GLY A 136 0.26 9.99 9.29
N TYR A 137 -0.79 9.90 8.47
CA TYR A 137 -0.67 9.59 7.04
C TYR A 137 0.08 10.68 6.26
N ALA A 138 -0.18 11.96 6.55
CA ALA A 138 0.42 13.06 5.79
C ALA A 138 1.96 13.06 5.90
N ASP A 139 2.50 12.78 7.09
CA ASP A 139 3.95 12.68 7.30
C ASP A 139 4.52 11.39 6.70
N TRP A 140 3.80 10.27 6.83
CA TRP A 140 4.17 9.03 6.15
C TRP A 140 4.24 9.20 4.63
N GLU A 141 3.28 9.90 4.03
CA GLU A 141 3.25 10.21 2.60
C GLU A 141 4.44 11.09 2.21
N ARG A 142 4.80 12.09 3.03
CA ARG A 142 6.01 12.91 2.80
C ARG A 142 7.26 12.05 2.73
N VAL A 143 7.45 11.14 3.69
CA VAL A 143 8.59 10.21 3.71
C VAL A 143 8.59 9.35 2.45
N LEU A 144 7.45 8.79 2.08
CA LEU A 144 7.37 7.91 0.91
C LEU A 144 7.68 8.65 -0.39
N LEU A 145 7.11 9.84 -0.59
CA LEU A 145 7.38 10.68 -1.75
C LEU A 145 8.85 11.13 -1.78
N SER A 146 9.48 11.36 -0.62
CA SER A 146 10.89 11.76 -0.58
C SER A 146 11.78 10.61 -1.07
N GLN A 147 11.50 9.37 -0.64
CA GLN A 147 12.23 8.20 -1.12
C GLN A 147 12.02 7.96 -2.63
N ILE A 148 10.82 8.23 -3.15
CA ILE A 148 10.54 8.13 -4.59
C ILE A 148 11.33 9.19 -5.37
N ALA A 149 11.32 10.44 -4.91
CA ALA A 149 12.05 11.54 -5.52
C ALA A 149 13.56 11.28 -5.52
N ASP A 150 14.12 10.86 -4.39
CA ASP A 150 15.54 10.52 -4.25
C ASP A 150 15.96 9.44 -5.27
N LEU A 151 15.16 8.38 -5.42
CA LEU A 151 15.44 7.30 -6.37
C LEU A 151 15.40 7.78 -7.83
N GLU A 152 14.51 8.71 -8.18
CA GLU A 152 14.45 9.28 -9.52
C GLU A 152 15.65 10.21 -9.78
N ASP A 153 16.05 11.00 -8.79
CA ASP A 153 17.23 11.85 -8.86
C ASP A 153 18.51 11.01 -9.03
N PHE A 154 18.63 9.86 -8.36
CA PHE A 154 19.72 8.91 -8.58
C PHE A 154 19.79 8.35 -10.00
N LEU A 155 18.65 8.17 -10.66
CA LEU A 155 18.58 7.67 -12.05
C LEU A 155 18.93 8.76 -13.06
N THR A 156 18.53 10.00 -12.80
CA THR A 156 18.71 11.14 -13.72
C THR A 156 20.05 11.85 -13.53
N ALA A 157 20.59 11.87 -12.31
CA ALA A 157 21.86 12.47 -11.92
C ALA A 157 22.66 11.51 -11.01
N PRO A 158 23.17 10.39 -11.57
CA PRO A 158 23.91 9.42 -10.77
C PRO A 158 25.13 10.06 -10.09
N PRO A 159 25.39 9.74 -8.81
CA PRO A 159 26.51 10.32 -8.09
C PRO A 159 27.82 10.00 -8.82
N GLY A 160 28.70 10.98 -8.88
CA GLY A 160 29.97 10.87 -9.60
C GLY A 160 30.84 9.71 -9.08
N PRO A 161 31.89 9.32 -9.83
CA PRO A 161 32.70 8.12 -9.56
C PRO A 161 33.41 8.06 -8.19
N GLN A 162 33.32 9.12 -7.38
CA GLN A 162 33.90 9.20 -6.03
C GLN A 162 32.93 8.77 -4.91
N ALA A 163 31.67 8.45 -5.22
CA ALA A 163 30.66 8.04 -4.24
C ALA A 163 30.53 6.50 -4.06
N ARG A 164 31.50 5.72 -4.57
CA ARG A 164 31.54 4.26 -4.45
C ARG A 164 32.41 3.81 -3.29
#